data_AF-A0A3D4Z1C2-F1
#
_entry.id   AF-A0A3D4Z1C2-F1
#
_cell.length_a   1.000
_cell.length_b   1.000
_cell.length_c   1.000
_cell.angle_alpha   90.00
_cell.angle_beta   90.00
_cell.angle_gamma   90.00
#
_symmetry.space_group_name_H-M   'P 1'
#
loop_
_entity.id
_entity.type
_entity.pdbx_description
1 polymer ?
#
loop_
_entity_poly.entity_id
_entity_poly.type
_entity_poly.pdbx_seq_one_letter_code
_entity_poly.pdbx_strand_id
1 'polypeptide(L)' 'MKVSWRELEKDEIEKYGEPALILRGARKKEDLTQVELSHRLGVPQSNIAAMESGKRPIGKAMARRLAKALNIDYRVFL' A
#
# COMPACT_ATOMS: atom_id res chain seq x y z
N MET A 1 2.05 19.52 20.32
CA MET A 1 1.09 18.40 20.30
C MET A 1 1.64 17.32 19.40
N LYS A 2 1.78 16.07 19.86
CA LYS A 2 2.11 14.93 19.00
C LYS A 2 0.79 14.29 18.60
N VAL A 3 0.33 14.50 17.37
CA VAL A 3 -0.87 13.86 16.84
C VAL A 3 -0.43 12.61 16.08
N SER A 4 -1.11 11.49 16.30
CA SER A 4 -0.84 10.27 15.55
C SER A 4 -1.28 10.45 14.10
N TRP A 5 -0.49 9.98 13.13
CA TRP A 5 -0.91 10.02 11.73
C TRP A 5 -2.22 9.24 11.51
N ARG A 6 -2.50 8.22 12.32
CA ARG A 6 -3.76 7.45 12.26
C ARG A 6 -4.97 8.28 12.66
N GLU A 7 -4.78 9.24 13.57
CA GLU A 7 -5.83 10.16 13.97
C GLU A 7 -6.08 11.19 12.87
N LEU A 8 -5.02 11.65 12.19
CA LEU A 8 -5.12 12.59 11.07
C LEU A 8 -5.78 11.97 9.83
N GLU A 9 -5.51 10.69 9.57
CA GLU A 9 -5.98 9.96 8.39
C GLU A 9 -7.20 9.07 8.69
N LYS A 10 -7.89 9.28 9.82
CA LYS A 10 -8.94 8.38 10.29
C LYS A 10 -10.02 8.12 9.24
N ASP A 11 -10.51 9.17 8.60
CA ASP A 11 -11.57 9.08 7.59
C ASP A 11 -11.09 8.32 6.34
N GLU A 12 -9.84 8.50 5.95
CA GLU A 12 -9.22 7.78 4.83
C GLU A 12 -8.97 6.31 5.17
N ILE A 13 -8.57 6.01 6.42
CA ILE A 13 -8.39 4.64 6.93
C ILE A 13 -9.75 3.92 6.93
N GLU A 14 -10.81 4.58 7.38
CA GLU A 14 -12.16 4.01 7.36
C GLU A 14 -12.63 3.75 5.92
N LYS A 15 -12.31 4.64 4.99
CA LYS A 15 -12.73 4.55 3.58
C LYS A 15 -11.96 3.52 2.75
N TYR A 16 -10.64 3.43 2.92
CA TYR A 16 -9.78 2.61 2.04
C TYR A 16 -9.06 1.47 2.76
N GLY A 17 -9.01 1.51 4.09
CA GLY A 17 -8.22 0.59 4.90
C GLY A 17 -6.77 1.06 5.05
N GLU A 18 -6.23 0.84 6.25
CA GLU A 18 -4.86 1.20 6.59
C GLU A 18 -3.81 0.59 5.63
N PRO A 19 -3.87 -0.70 5.23
CA PRO A 19 -2.90 -1.27 4.30
C PRO A 19 -2.90 -0.59 2.92
N ALA A 20 -4.05 -0.08 2.48
CA ALA A 20 -4.18 0.61 1.20
C ALA A 20 -3.46 1.97 1.23
N LEU A 21 -3.62 2.72 2.33
CA LEU A 21 -2.91 3.98 2.53
C LEU A 21 -1.40 3.78 2.67
N ILE A 22 -0.99 2.75 3.41
CA ILE A 22 0.42 2.39 3.56
C ILE A 22 1.03 2.03 2.20
N LEU A 23 0.32 1.26 1.37
CA LEU A 23 0.78 0.95 0.00
C LEU A 23 0.96 2.21 -0.84
N ARG A 24 -0.04 3.12 -0.86
CA ARG A 24 0.06 4.40 -1.59
C ARG A 24 1.27 5.21 -1.10
N GLY A 25 1.44 5.33 0.21
CA GLY A 25 2.52 6.08 0.83
C GLY A 25 3.90 5.50 0.52
N ALA A 26 4.05 4.18 0.69
CA ALA A 26 5.29 3.46 0.39
C ALA A 26 5.65 3.54 -1.09
N ARG A 27 4.67 3.40 -2.00
CA ARG A 27 4.90 3.56 -3.44
C ARG A 27 5.38 4.97 -3.79
N LYS A 28 4.73 6.00 -3.25
CA LYS A 28 5.12 7.40 -3.48
C LYS A 28 6.49 7.72 -2.90
N LYS A 29 6.85 7.15 -1.75
CA LYS A 29 8.17 7.31 -1.13
C LYS A 29 9.30 6.77 -2.03
N GLU A 30 9.03 5.72 -2.79
CA GLU A 30 9.98 5.13 -3.76
C GLU A 30 9.88 5.78 -5.16
N ASP A 31 9.15 6.90 -5.29
CA ASP A 31 8.90 7.61 -6.56
C ASP A 31 8.32 6.75 -7.68
N LEU A 32 7.52 5.74 -7.33
CA LEU A 32 6.92 4.82 -8.29
C LEU A 32 5.51 5.23 -8.67
N THR A 33 5.16 5.07 -9.94
CA THR A 33 3.78 4.99 -10.43
C THR A 33 3.18 3.61 -10.15
N GLN A 34 1.85 3.49 -10.21
CA GLN A 34 1.18 2.19 -10.10
C GLN A 34 1.62 1.24 -11.22
N VAL A 35 1.89 1.77 -12.41
CA VAL A 35 2.37 1.01 -13.57
C VAL A 35 3.76 0.44 -13.27
N GLU A 36 4.71 1.24 -12.79
CA GLU A 36 6.07 0.77 -12.47
C GLU A 36 6.07 -0.26 -11.34
N LEU A 37 5.27 -0.06 -10.30
CA LEU A 37 5.12 -1.06 -9.24
C LEU A 37 4.52 -2.37 -9.78
N SER A 38 3.56 -2.28 -10.71
CA SER A 38 2.96 -3.45 -11.35
C SER A 38 3.99 -4.25 -12.16
N HIS A 39 4.88 -3.57 -12.89
CA HIS A 39 5.97 -4.19 -13.62
C HIS A 39 6.97 -4.87 -12.68
N ARG A 40 7.38 -4.19 -11.59
CA ARG A 40 8.30 -4.75 -10.58
C ARG A 40 7.75 -6.03 -9.94
N LEU A 41 6.44 -6.07 -9.73
CA LEU A 41 5.78 -7.23 -9.13
C LEU A 41 5.42 -8.30 -10.17
N GLY A 42 5.34 -7.98 -11.46
CA GLY A 42 4.79 -8.91 -12.46
C GLY A 42 3.30 -9.18 -12.24
N VAL A 43 2.51 -8.14 -11.98
CA VAL A 43 1.06 -8.22 -11.83
C VAL A 43 0.38 -7.15 -12.69
N PRO A 44 -0.91 -7.31 -13.06
CA PRO A 44 -1.65 -6.24 -13.72
C PRO A 44 -1.68 -4.96 -12.88
N GLN A 45 -1.57 -3.78 -13.50
CA GLN A 45 -1.70 -2.48 -12.81
C GLN A 45 -3.05 -2.36 -12.06
N SER A 46 -4.12 -2.97 -12.59
CA SER A 46 -5.43 -3.02 -11.94
C SER A 46 -5.40 -3.69 -10.57
N ASN A 47 -4.47 -4.64 -10.32
CA ASN A 47 -4.27 -5.20 -8.99
C ASN A 47 -3.71 -4.15 -8.02
N ILE A 48 -2.74 -3.35 -8.46
CA ILE A 48 -2.18 -2.26 -7.64
C ILE A 48 -3.27 -1.25 -7.32
N ALA A 49 -4.03 -0.81 -8.33
CA ALA A 49 -5.14 0.13 -8.14
C ALA A 49 -6.23 -0.42 -7.20
N ALA A 50 -6.59 -1.69 -7.33
CA ALA A 50 -7.57 -2.33 -6.44
C ALA A 50 -7.07 -2.44 -4.99
N MET A 51 -5.79 -2.74 -4.79
CA MET A 51 -5.18 -2.76 -3.45
C MET A 51 -5.09 -1.35 -2.86
N GLU A 52 -4.64 -0.36 -3.63
CA GLU A 52 -4.55 1.03 -3.18
C GLU A 52 -5.92 1.64 -2.92
N SER A 53 -7.00 1.16 -3.53
CA SER A 53 -8.37 1.62 -3.26
C SER A 53 -9.10 0.81 -2.19
N GLY A 54 -8.45 -0.16 -1.55
CA GLY A 54 -9.06 -1.02 -0.54
C GLY A 54 -10.02 -2.09 -1.11
N LYS A 55 -10.35 -2.03 -2.40
CA LYS A 55 -11.24 -3.00 -3.07
C LYS A 55 -10.69 -4.42 -3.09
N ARG A 56 -9.37 -4.56 -3.00
CA ARG A 56 -8.68 -5.86 -2.91
C ARG A 56 -7.83 -5.90 -1.64
N PRO A 57 -8.03 -6.87 -0.74
CA PRO A 57 -7.19 -7.00 0.45
C PRO A 57 -5.76 -7.45 0.08
N ILE A 58 -4.78 -7.04 0.89
CA ILE A 58 -3.38 -7.44 0.74
C ILE A 58 -3.13 -8.67 1.63
N GLY A 59 -3.12 -9.86 1.03
CA GLY A 59 -2.76 -11.09 1.73
C GLY A 59 -1.24 -11.19 2.00
N LYS A 60 -0.85 -12.04 2.96
CA LYS A 60 0.55 -12.24 3.40
C LYS A 60 1.56 -12.47 2.26
N ALA A 61 1.19 -13.26 1.25
CA ALA A 61 2.07 -13.52 0.10
C ALA A 61 2.32 -12.24 -0.72
N MET A 62 1.29 -11.43 -0.95
CA MET A 62 1.42 -10.15 -1.63
C MET A 62 2.17 -9.12 -0.77
N ALA A 63 1.88 -9.06 0.54
CA ALA A 63 2.58 -8.20 1.48
C ALA A 63 4.11 -8.42 1.42
N ARG A 64 4.58 -9.67 1.35
CA ARG A 64 6.01 -9.99 1.20
C ARG A 64 6.60 -9.52 -0.13
N ARG A 65 5.85 -9.64 -1.23
CA ARG A 65 6.28 -9.17 -2.55
C ARG A 65 6.37 -7.64 -2.59
N LEU A 66 5.36 -6.96 -2.05
CA LEU A 66 5.31 -5.51 -1.90
C LEU A 66 6.47 -5.00 -1.04
N ALA A 67 6.70 -5.61 0.12
CA ALA A 67 7.81 -5.31 1.02
C ALA A 67 9.17 -5.34 0.32
N LYS A 68 9.41 -6.36 -0.50
CA LYS A 68 10.64 -6.47 -1.30
C LYS A 68 10.72 -5.37 -2.37
N ALA A 69 9.62 -5.07 -3.06
CA ALA A 69 9.59 -4.06 -4.13
C ALA A 69 9.69 -2.62 -3.63
N LEU A 70 9.27 -2.37 -2.38
CA LEU A 70 9.13 -1.06 -1.75
C LEU A 70 10.11 -0.83 -0.59
N ASN A 71 11.03 -1.77 -0.35
CA ASN A 71 12.06 -1.69 0.69
C ASN A 71 11.51 -1.35 2.11
N ILE A 72 10.45 -2.05 2.53
CA ILE A 72 9.81 -1.89 3.84
C ILE A 72 9.46 -3.23 4.48
N ASP A 73 9.14 -3.24 5.76
CA ASP A 73 8.72 -4.46 6.46
C ASP A 73 7.31 -4.88 6.02
N TYR A 74 7.10 -6.16 5.67
CA TYR A 74 5.80 -6.65 5.20
C TYR A 74 4.67 -6.57 6.24
N ARG A 75 5.01 -6.53 7.54
CA ARG A 75 4.03 -6.51 8.63
C ARG A 75 3.20 -5.24 8.67
N VAL A 76 3.66 -4.16 8.02
CA VAL A 76 2.89 -2.92 7.91
C VAL A 76 1.62 -3.08 7.08
N PHE A 77 1.50 -4.15 6.28
CA PHE A 77 0.32 -4.42 5.47
C PHE A 77 -0.67 -5.40 6.14
N LEU A 78 -0.38 -5.88 7.36
CA LEU A 78 -1.12 -6.94 8.03
C LEU A 78 -1.86 -6.46 9.27
#